data_AF-A0A7S1ZJS6-F1
#
_entry.id   AF-A0A7S1ZJS6-F1
#
_cell.length_a   1.000
_cell.length_b   1.000
_cell.length_c   1.000
_cell.angle_alpha   90.00
_cell.angle_beta   90.00
_cell.angle_gamma   90.00
#
_symmetry.space_group_name_H-M   'P 1'
#
loop_
_entity.id
_entity.type
_entity.pdbx_description
1 polymer ?
#
loop_
_entity_poly.entity_id
_entity_poly.type
_entity_poly.pdbx_seq_one_letter_code
_entity_poly.pdbx_strand_id
1 'polypeptide(L)'
;QTPKLRWKTCISETDGALGFALGQLFVDETFSSTSRDNAKSMVADIINSFEQNLKSIHWMDDKTKGKAKGKAEAILQKIGYPDNLSTANQLNAHYADLSIDTSA
;
A
#
# COMPACT_ATOMS: atom_id res chain seq x y z
N GLN A 1 26.98 19.47 1.69
CA GLN A 1 25.62 18.93 1.85
C GLN A 1 24.92 19.81 2.87
N THR A 2 23.76 20.39 2.54
CA THR A 2 23.02 21.26 3.47
C THR A 2 22.36 20.41 4.57
N PRO A 3 22.50 20.76 5.87
CA PRO A 3 21.87 19.99 6.94
C PRO A 3 20.34 19.95 6.79
N LYS A 4 19.72 18.78 6.98
CA LYS A 4 18.26 18.63 6.96
C LYS A 4 17.66 19.41 8.13
N LEU A 5 16.60 20.20 7.86
CA LEU A 5 15.90 20.95 8.91
C LEU A 5 15.39 19.98 9.98
N ARG A 6 15.51 20.35 11.27
CA ARG A 6 15.16 19.49 12.41
C ARG A 6 13.77 18.85 12.27
N TRP A 7 12.76 19.63 11.92
CA TRP A 7 11.40 19.12 11.76
C TRP A 7 11.28 18.06 10.66
N LYS A 8 12.03 18.19 9.56
CA LYS A 8 12.05 17.20 8.47
C LYS A 8 12.74 15.91 8.92
N THR A 9 13.71 16.00 9.82
CA THR A 9 14.31 14.82 10.43
C THR A 9 13.30 14.15 11.35
N CYS A 10 12.69 14.87 12.29
CA CYS A 10 11.68 14.32 13.20
C CYS A 10 10.54 13.62 12.46
N ILE A 11 9.95 14.23 11.42
CA ILE A 11 8.89 13.60 10.63
C ILE A 11 9.38 12.30 9.99
N SER A 12 10.59 12.30 9.43
CA SER A 12 11.17 11.12 8.76
C SER A 12 11.40 9.97 9.73
N GLU A 13 11.87 10.25 10.95
CA GLU A 13 12.07 9.24 11.99
C GLU A 13 10.72 8.72 12.51
N THR A 14 9.75 9.61 12.72
CA THR A 14 8.39 9.23 13.12
C THR A 14 7.68 8.40 12.06
N ASP A 15 7.82 8.74 10.78
CA ASP A 15 7.26 7.94 9.67
C ASP A 15 7.88 6.53 9.62
N GLY A 16 9.19 6.42 9.86
CA GLY A 16 9.88 5.13 9.95
C GLY A 16 9.41 4.27 11.12
N ALA A 17 9.11 4.88 12.27
CA ALA A 17 8.71 4.15 13.49
C ALA A 17 7.20 3.90 13.58
N LEU A 18 6.38 4.85 13.13
CA LEU A 18 4.92 4.93 13.34
C LEU A 18 4.17 5.20 12.02
N GLY A 19 4.69 4.70 10.91
CA GLY A 19 4.19 5.00 9.57
C GLY A 19 2.70 4.74 9.35
N PHE A 20 2.11 3.72 9.99
CA PHE A 20 0.64 3.52 9.89
C PHE A 20 -0.17 4.60 10.62
N ALA A 21 0.31 5.08 11.77
CA ALA A 21 -0.38 6.15 12.49
C ALA A 21 -0.25 7.48 11.75
N LEU A 22 0.96 7.82 11.30
CA LEU A 22 1.18 9.02 10.50
C LEU A 22 0.48 8.95 9.14
N GLY A 23 0.48 7.77 8.52
CA GLY A 23 -0.22 7.50 7.26
C GLY A 23 -1.73 7.69 7.37
N GLN A 24 -2.35 7.30 8.49
CA GLN A 24 -3.77 7.56 8.71
C GLN A 24 -4.07 9.07 8.76
N LEU A 25 -3.26 9.85 9.47
CA LEU A 25 -3.39 11.32 9.51
C LEU A 25 -3.25 11.92 8.11
N PHE A 26 -2.31 11.40 7.30
CA PHE A 26 -2.14 11.84 5.91
C PHE A 26 -3.34 11.50 5.03
N VAL A 27 -3.90 10.30 5.19
CA VAL A 27 -5.08 9.84 4.45
C VAL A 27 -6.29 10.71 4.75
N ASP A 28 -6.54 10.98 6.03
CA ASP A 28 -7.68 11.79 6.47
C ASP A 28 -7.66 13.21 5.86
N GLU A 29 -6.47 13.80 5.71
CA GLU A 29 -6.31 15.16 5.19
C GLU A 29 -6.27 15.22 3.66
N THR A 30 -5.69 14.22 2.98
CA THR A 30 -5.30 14.38 1.57
C THR A 30 -5.88 13.34 0.62
N PHE A 31 -6.34 12.19 1.12
CA PHE A 31 -6.62 11.03 0.28
C PHE A 31 -8.12 10.77 0.15
N SER A 32 -8.67 11.06 -1.04
CA SER A 32 -10.08 10.81 -1.32
C SER A 32 -10.38 9.32 -1.56
N SER A 33 -11.56 8.86 -1.13
CA SER A 33 -12.04 7.51 -1.42
C SER A 33 -12.15 7.25 -2.93
N THR A 34 -12.59 8.25 -3.71
CA THR A 34 -12.68 8.17 -5.17
C THR A 34 -11.33 7.88 -5.83
N SER A 35 -10.23 8.48 -5.34
CA SER A 35 -8.88 8.20 -5.85
C SER A 35 -8.50 6.72 -5.66
N ARG A 36 -8.92 6.12 -4.54
CA ARG A 36 -8.70 4.70 -4.25
C ARG A 36 -9.45 3.81 -5.23
N ASP A 37 -10.72 4.09 -5.48
CA ASP A 37 -11.56 3.27 -6.33
C ASP A 37 -11.12 3.35 -7.80
N ASN A 38 -10.74 4.54 -8.27
CA ASN A 38 -10.16 4.71 -9.59
C ASN A 38 -8.87 3.89 -9.75
N ALA A 39 -7.97 3.94 -8.77
CA ALA A 39 -6.75 3.15 -8.80
C ALA A 39 -7.01 1.63 -8.76
N LYS A 40 -8.02 1.16 -8.00
CA LYS A 40 -8.45 -0.25 -8.00
C LYS A 40 -8.92 -0.67 -9.40
N SER A 41 -9.74 0.14 -10.05
CA SER A 41 -10.20 -0.13 -11.42
C SER A 41 -9.02 -0.22 -12.39
N MET A 42 -8.10 0.74 -12.34
CA MET A 42 -6.92 0.74 -13.21
C MET A 42 -6.07 -0.52 -13.03
N VAL A 43 -5.84 -0.96 -11.79
CA VAL A 43 -5.08 -2.19 -11.53
C VAL A 43 -5.82 -3.42 -12.09
N ALA A 44 -7.14 -3.50 -11.93
CA ALA A 44 -7.94 -4.58 -12.51
C ALA A 44 -7.84 -4.61 -14.05
N ASP A 45 -7.90 -3.45 -14.70
CA ASP A 45 -7.78 -3.33 -16.16
C ASP A 45 -6.39 -3.76 -16.66
N ILE A 46 -5.32 -3.45 -15.91
CA ILE A 46 -3.96 -3.89 -16.21
C ILE A 46 -3.84 -5.41 -16.10
N ILE A 47 -4.41 -6.01 -15.04
CA ILE A 47 -4.40 -7.48 -14.85
C ILE A 47 -5.15 -8.16 -15.99
N ASN A 48 -6.34 -7.66 -16.36
CA ASN A 48 -7.11 -8.19 -17.48
C ASN A 48 -6.31 -8.09 -18.79
N SER A 49 -5.69 -6.94 -19.07
CA SER A 49 -4.85 -6.76 -20.25
C SER A 49 -3.66 -7.73 -20.29
N PHE A 50 -3.02 -7.99 -19.14
CA PHE A 50 -1.99 -9.00 -19.01
C PHE A 50 -2.51 -10.41 -19.35
N GLU A 51 -3.69 -10.78 -18.85
CA GLU A 51 -4.31 -12.07 -19.18
C GLU A 51 -4.67 -12.22 -20.66
N GLN A 52 -5.12 -11.15 -21.32
CA GLN A 52 -5.35 -11.19 -22.77
C GLN A 52 -4.03 -11.38 -23.53
N ASN A 53 -2.97 -10.70 -23.12
CA ASN A 53 -1.64 -10.86 -23.72
C ASN A 53 -1.08 -12.27 -23.52
N LEU A 54 -1.33 -12.90 -22.36
CA LEU A 54 -0.92 -14.30 -22.14
C LEU A 54 -1.52 -15.27 -23.17
N LYS A 55 -2.69 -14.96 -23.73
CA LYS A 55 -3.32 -15.81 -24.76
C LYS A 55 -2.59 -15.72 -26.09
N SER A 56 -2.09 -14.54 -26.46
CA SER A 56 -1.52 -14.27 -27.79
C SER A 56 -0.04 -14.64 -27.93
N ILE A 57 0.72 -14.71 -26.83
CA ILE A 57 2.16 -15.01 -26.89
C ILE A 57 2.44 -16.45 -27.33
N HIS A 58 3.45 -16.64 -28.17
CA HIS A 58 3.83 -17.95 -28.72
C HIS A 58 4.99 -18.64 -28.01
N TRP A 59 5.75 -17.91 -27.18
CA TRP A 59 6.95 -18.42 -26.52
C TRP A 59 6.66 -19.25 -25.26
N MET A 60 5.42 -19.22 -24.75
CA MET A 60 4.96 -20.02 -23.61
C MET A 60 4.01 -21.13 -24.06
N ASP A 61 4.19 -22.34 -23.51
CA ASP A 61 3.23 -23.42 -23.65
C ASP A 61 1.94 -23.16 -22.83
N ASP A 62 0.86 -23.86 -23.16
CA ASP A 62 -0.46 -23.66 -22.56
C ASP A 62 -0.51 -24.00 -21.07
N LYS A 63 0.27 -24.98 -20.61
CA LYS A 63 0.34 -25.35 -19.18
C LYS A 63 0.96 -24.21 -18.38
N THR A 64 2.03 -23.60 -18.91
CA THR A 64 2.70 -22.47 -18.28
C THR A 64 1.84 -21.21 -18.33
N LYS A 65 1.12 -20.96 -19.44
CA LYS A 65 0.12 -19.89 -19.53
C LYS A 65 -0.98 -20.03 -18.48
N GLY A 66 -1.50 -21.25 -18.28
CA GLY A 66 -2.50 -21.52 -17.25
C GLY A 66 -2.01 -21.17 -15.83
N LYS A 67 -0.76 -21.52 -15.51
CA LYS A 67 -0.13 -21.13 -14.23
C LYS A 67 0.07 -19.62 -14.10
N ALA A 68 0.49 -18.97 -15.18
CA ALA A 68 0.69 -17.51 -15.19
C ALA A 68 -0.64 -16.76 -14.99
N LYS A 69 -1.72 -17.22 -15.62
CA LYS A 69 -3.08 -16.70 -15.38
C LYS A 69 -3.49 -16.86 -13.92
N GLY A 70 -3.37 -18.07 -13.36
CA GLY A 70 -3.71 -18.30 -11.95
C GLY A 70 -2.89 -17.43 -10.98
N LYS A 71 -1.63 -17.14 -11.30
CA LYS A 71 -0.82 -16.21 -10.51
C LYS A 71 -1.29 -14.75 -10.66
N ALA A 72 -1.74 -14.35 -11.85
CA ALA A 72 -2.29 -13.02 -12.10
C ALA A 72 -3.60 -12.79 -11.34
N GLU A 73 -4.50 -13.78 -11.35
CA GLU A 73 -5.76 -13.77 -10.58
C GLU A 73 -5.51 -13.71 -9.07
N ALA A 74 -4.39 -14.26 -8.59
CA ALA A 74 -4.02 -14.26 -7.18
C ALA A 74 -3.30 -12.97 -6.71
N ILE A 75 -3.15 -11.95 -7.56
CA ILE A 75 -2.52 -10.69 -7.17
C ILE A 75 -3.38 -9.97 -6.12
N LEU A 76 -2.79 -9.73 -4.95
CA LEU A 76 -3.41 -8.93 -3.90
C LEU A 76 -3.14 -7.43 -4.12
N GLN A 77 -4.21 -6.66 -4.29
CA GLN A 77 -4.13 -5.22 -4.53
C GLN A 77 -4.08 -4.46 -3.19
N LYS A 78 -3.00 -3.72 -2.93
CA LYS A 78 -2.85 -2.83 -1.78
C LYS A 78 -2.75 -1.39 -2.27
N ILE A 79 -3.80 -0.59 -2.05
CA ILE A 79 -3.93 0.76 -2.62
C ILE A 79 -4.26 1.77 -1.53
N GLY A 80 -3.38 2.76 -1.37
CA GLY A 80 -3.51 3.85 -0.41
C GLY A 80 -3.14 3.43 1.00
N TYR A 81 -4.08 2.82 1.71
CA TYR A 81 -3.96 2.46 3.12
C TYR A 81 -4.54 1.07 3.41
N PRO A 82 -4.07 0.39 4.47
CA PRO A 82 -4.61 -0.89 4.93
C PRO A 82 -6.02 -0.75 5.50
N ASP A 83 -6.96 -1.60 5.07
CA ASP A 83 -8.33 -1.60 5.62
C ASP A 83 -8.36 -2.01 7.10
N ASN A 84 -7.42 -2.86 7.53
CA ASN A 84 -7.35 -3.39 8.90
C ASN A 84 -6.69 -2.44 9.92
N LEU A 85 -6.22 -1.26 9.49
CA LEU A 85 -5.64 -0.22 10.35
C LEU A 85 -6.22 1.17 10.02
N SER A 86 -7.47 1.20 9.56
CA SER A 86 -8.14 2.42 9.09
C SER A 86 -8.91 3.18 10.18
N THR A 87 -8.90 2.66 11.41
CA THR A 87 -9.61 3.26 12.55
C THR A 87 -8.68 3.46 13.74
N ALA A 88 -8.99 4.44 14.58
CA ALA A 88 -8.22 4.73 15.80
C ALA A 88 -8.07 3.49 16.70
N ASN A 89 -9.13 2.70 16.87
CA ASN A 89 -9.07 1.49 17.70
C ASN A 89 -8.11 0.43 17.15
N GLN A 90 -8.11 0.22 15.82
CA GLN A 90 -7.19 -0.73 15.17
C GLN A 90 -5.74 -0.25 15.26
N LEU A 91 -5.50 1.05 15.09
CA LEU A 91 -4.17 1.63 15.22
C LEU A 91 -3.66 1.55 16.66
N ASN A 92 -4.49 1.87 17.65
CA ASN A 92 -4.12 1.76 19.06
C ASN A 92 -3.82 0.30 19.44
N ALA A 93 -4.59 -0.66 18.93
CA ALA A 93 -4.29 -2.08 19.13
C ALA A 93 -2.98 -2.50 18.46
N HIS A 94 -2.66 -1.95 17.28
CA HIS A 94 -1.40 -2.23 16.59
C HIS A 94 -0.17 -1.72 17.34
N TYR A 95 -0.29 -0.60 18.06
CA TYR A 95 0.78 0.01 18.86
C TYR A 95 0.60 -0.18 20.37
N ALA A 96 -0.14 -1.21 20.81
CA ALA A 96 -0.48 -1.38 22.23
C ALA A 96 0.73 -1.53 23.16
N ASP A 97 1.82 -2.13 22.66
CA ASP A 97 3.04 -2.37 23.44
C ASP A 97 4.04 -1.21 23.38
N LEU A 98 3.73 -0.15 22.62
CA LEU A 98 4.62 0.99 22.46
C LEU A 98 4.54 1.92 23.68
N SER A 99 5.67 2.12 24.36
CA SER A 99 5.84 3.18 25.35
C SER A 99 6.75 4.26 24.78
N ILE A 100 6.25 5.49 24.71
CA ILE A 100 7.03 6.66 24.30
C ILE A 100 7.53 7.35 25.55
N ASP A 101 8.84 7.27 25.78
CA ASP A 101 9.49 8.06 26.82
C ASP A 101 9.62 9.52 26.35
N THR A 102 8.95 10.42 27.05
CA THR A 102 9.00 11.86 26.80
C THR A 102 9.94 12.57 27.76
N SER A 103 10.67 11.84 28.61
CA SER A 103 11.74 12.39 29.43
C SER A 103 12.97 12.68 28.57
N ALA A 104 12.94 13.86 27.96
CA ALA A 104 14.09 14.53 27.36
C ALA A 104 14.61 15.61 28.31
#